data_AF-A0A2P7THK7-F1
#
_entry.id   AF-A0A2P7THK7-F1
#
_cell.length_a   1.000
_cell.length_b   1.000
_cell.length_c   1.000
_cell.angle_alpha   90.00
_cell.angle_beta   90.00
_cell.angle_gamma   90.00
#
_symmetry.space_group_name_H-M   'P 1'
#
loop_
_entity.id
_entity.type
_entity.pdbx_description
1 polymer ?
#
loop_
_entity_poly.entity_id
_entity_poly.type
_entity_poly.pdbx_seq_one_letter_code
_entity_poly.pdbx_strand_id
1 'polypeptide(L)'
;MSNTVFYTLIFMYLLFAAVFIAYYLLGPAKKNQYLQHKDFLLGTWQRKGISLANQPWQIEYTFSPAGTFEVNANPPLHLKGNYQVVSELENLLVVEFYNIEFTRGNHFYRHPQHLQLSVDKRDNQLTIDNRTYRRLTTDAIAQTAGNV
;
A
#
# COMPACT_ATOMS: atom_id res chain seq x y z
N MET A 1 45.52 5.06 -45.44
CA MET A 1 44.14 4.52 -45.47
C MET A 1 43.79 3.70 -44.22
N SER A 2 44.70 2.93 -43.59
CA SER A 2 44.38 2.17 -42.37
C SER A 2 43.97 3.03 -41.17
N ASN A 3 44.62 4.17 -40.98
CA ASN A 3 44.34 5.08 -39.85
C ASN A 3 42.91 5.63 -39.92
N THR A 4 42.43 6.00 -41.11
CA THR A 4 41.08 6.53 -41.30
C THR A 4 40.01 5.50 -40.96
N VAL A 5 40.21 4.24 -41.35
CA VAL A 5 39.31 3.12 -41.04
C VAL A 5 39.34 2.77 -39.54
N PHE A 6 40.49 2.90 -38.90
CA PHE A 6 40.64 2.65 -37.47
C PHE A 6 39.91 3.72 -36.63
N TYR A 7 40.04 5.00 -37.01
CA TYR A 7 39.32 6.08 -36.33
C TYR A 7 37.80 6.00 -36.51
N THR A 8 37.30 5.58 -37.68
CA THR A 8 35.86 5.42 -37.89
C THR A 8 35.27 4.27 -37.06
N LEU A 9 36.00 3.15 -36.92
CA LEU A 9 35.59 2.03 -36.06
C LEU A 9 35.52 2.43 -34.58
N ILE A 10 36.51 3.17 -34.08
CA ILE A 10 36.52 3.67 -32.69
C ILE A 10 35.35 4.62 -32.45
N PHE A 11 35.10 5.53 -33.40
CA PHE A 11 33.98 6.47 -33.29
C PHE A 11 32.64 5.76 -33.26
N MET A 12 32.45 4.72 -34.10
CA MET A 12 31.22 3.94 -34.11
C MET A 12 30.99 3.20 -32.79
N TYR A 13 32.05 2.65 -32.20
CA TYR A 13 31.99 2.00 -30.89
C TYR A 13 31.64 2.97 -29.77
N LEU A 14 32.26 4.16 -29.76
CA LEU A 14 31.95 5.21 -28.79
C LEU A 14 30.52 5.71 -28.93
N LEU A 15 30.03 5.86 -30.15
CA LEU A 15 28.66 6.29 -30.41
C LEU A 15 27.64 5.23 -29.95
N PHE A 16 27.91 3.95 -30.21
CA PHE A 16 27.09 2.85 -29.68
C PHE A 16 27.07 2.82 -28.15
N ALA A 17 28.24 2.95 -27.51
CA ALA A 17 28.34 2.99 -26.06
C ALA A 17 27.58 4.19 -25.46
N ALA A 18 27.69 5.38 -26.08
CA ALA A 18 26.97 6.57 -25.64
C ALA A 18 25.44 6.41 -25.74
N VAL A 19 24.94 5.83 -26.83
CA VAL A 19 23.50 5.55 -26.99
C VAL A 19 23.03 4.51 -25.98
N PHE A 20 23.81 3.45 -25.75
CA PHE A 20 23.47 2.43 -24.75
C PHE A 20 23.41 2.99 -23.33
N ILE A 21 24.39 3.82 -22.95
CA ILE A 21 24.43 4.49 -21.64
C ILE A 21 23.24 5.46 -21.51
N ALA A 22 22.96 6.26 -22.54
CA ALA A 22 21.81 7.16 -22.53
C ALA A 22 20.48 6.39 -22.40
N TYR A 23 20.31 5.30 -23.14
CA TYR A 23 19.13 4.44 -23.03
C TYR A 23 18.99 3.80 -21.65
N TYR A 24 20.09 3.36 -21.03
CA TYR A 24 20.06 2.75 -19.70
C TYR A 24 19.77 3.78 -18.60
N LEU A 25 20.36 4.99 -18.70
CA LEU A 25 20.19 6.06 -17.72
C LEU A 25 18.83 6.78 -17.82
N LEU A 26 18.35 7.02 -19.05
CA LEU A 26 17.04 7.63 -19.31
C LEU A 26 15.92 6.59 -19.48
N GLY A 27 16.25 5.31 -19.41
CA GLY A 27 15.32 4.21 -19.62
C GLY A 27 14.15 4.23 -18.64
N PRO A 28 13.03 3.57 -18.99
CA PRO A 28 11.79 3.58 -18.22
C PRO A 28 11.89 2.94 -16.83
N ALA A 29 13.05 2.40 -16.44
CA ALA A 29 13.31 1.85 -15.10
C ALA A 29 13.11 2.89 -13.98
N LYS A 30 13.15 4.19 -14.30
CA LYS A 30 12.83 5.28 -13.36
C LYS A 30 11.43 5.87 -13.52
N LYS A 31 10.56 5.30 -14.35
CA LYS A 31 9.17 5.76 -14.38
C LYS A 31 8.52 5.36 -13.07
N ASN A 32 8.35 6.35 -12.19
CA ASN A 32 7.48 6.32 -11.02
C ASN A 32 6.33 5.36 -11.29
N GLN A 33 6.31 4.22 -10.60
CA GLN A 33 5.18 3.29 -10.65
C GLN A 33 3.94 4.14 -10.32
N TYR A 34 3.08 4.36 -11.31
CA TYR A 34 1.82 5.05 -11.10
C TYR A 34 1.03 4.16 -10.16
N LEU A 35 0.94 4.56 -8.90
CA LEU A 35 0.19 3.86 -7.86
C LEU A 35 -1.31 4.10 -8.10
N GLN A 36 -1.93 3.33 -8.99
CA GLN A 36 -3.33 3.50 -9.41
C GLN A 36 -4.32 3.08 -8.31
N HIS A 37 -3.89 2.26 -7.35
CA HIS A 37 -4.77 1.71 -6.32
C HIS A 37 -4.62 2.41 -4.96
N LYS A 38 -3.72 3.40 -4.85
CA LYS A 38 -3.51 4.18 -3.61
C LYS A 38 -4.79 4.87 -3.12
N ASP A 39 -5.55 5.47 -4.04
CA ASP A 39 -6.78 6.18 -3.68
C ASP A 39 -7.89 5.22 -3.25
N PHE A 40 -7.86 3.98 -3.74
CA PHE A 40 -8.83 2.96 -3.33
C PHE A 40 -8.63 2.55 -1.87
N LEU A 41 -7.40 2.56 -1.35
CA LEU A 41 -7.11 2.22 0.04
C LEU A 41 -7.84 3.15 1.03
N LEU A 42 -8.07 4.41 0.65
CA LEU A 42 -8.63 5.44 1.51
C LEU A 42 -10.03 5.07 2.02
N GLY A 43 -10.28 5.36 3.30
CA GLY A 43 -11.54 5.09 3.98
C GLY A 43 -11.41 4.04 5.08
N THR A 44 -12.56 3.62 5.60
CA THR A 44 -12.65 2.63 6.68
C THR A 44 -13.08 1.28 6.14
N TRP A 45 -12.36 0.23 6.53
CA TRP A 45 -12.54 -1.15 6.12
C TRP A 45 -12.87 -2.00 7.34
N GLN A 46 -14.05 -2.60 7.34
CA GLN A 46 -14.55 -3.37 8.49
C GLN A 46 -14.65 -4.85 8.16
N ARG A 47 -14.33 -5.67 9.15
CA ARG A 47 -14.68 -7.09 9.22
C ARG A 47 -15.31 -7.38 10.58
N LYS A 48 -16.45 -8.08 10.56
CA LYS A 48 -17.16 -8.53 11.75
C LYS A 48 -17.37 -10.04 11.72
N GLY A 49 -17.46 -10.65 12.89
CA GLY A 49 -17.74 -12.06 13.03
C GLY A 49 -18.13 -12.44 14.44
N ILE A 50 -18.33 -13.73 14.66
CA ILE A 50 -18.65 -14.31 15.95
C ILE A 50 -17.53 -15.27 16.31
N SER A 51 -17.05 -15.23 17.55
CA SER A 51 -16.02 -16.16 18.04
C SER A 51 -16.62 -17.51 18.39
N LEU A 52 -15.78 -18.52 18.61
CA LEU A 52 -16.22 -19.84 19.10
C LEU A 52 -16.94 -19.76 20.46
N ALA A 53 -16.68 -18.71 21.24
CA ALA A 53 -17.35 -18.42 22.51
C ALA A 53 -18.66 -17.63 22.34
N ASN A 54 -19.19 -17.53 21.11
CA ASN A 54 -20.38 -16.78 20.76
C ASN A 54 -20.30 -15.27 21.08
N GLN A 55 -19.09 -14.71 21.14
CA GLN A 55 -18.88 -13.29 21.36
C GLN A 55 -18.68 -12.56 20.02
N PRO A 56 -19.36 -11.42 19.78
CA PRO A 56 -19.15 -10.63 18.59
C PRO A 56 -17.75 -10.00 18.62
N TRP A 57 -17.07 -10.04 17.49
CA TRP A 57 -15.82 -9.31 17.28
C TRP A 57 -15.90 -8.47 16.02
N GLN A 58 -15.21 -7.34 16.03
CA GLN A 58 -15.11 -6.47 14.87
C GLN A 58 -13.70 -5.90 14.78
N ILE A 59 -13.20 -5.70 13.56
CA ILE A 59 -11.91 -5.09 13.28
C ILE A 59 -12.12 -4.07 12.17
N GLU A 60 -11.63 -2.87 12.38
CA GLU A 60 -11.76 -1.71 11.51
C GLU A 60 -10.39 -1.14 11.22
N TYR A 61 -10.06 -1.01 9.93
CA TYR A 61 -8.87 -0.34 9.44
C TYR A 61 -9.27 0.97 8.77
N THR A 62 -8.76 2.09 9.25
CA THR A 62 -9.01 3.41 8.67
C THR A 62 -7.73 3.95 8.06
N PHE A 63 -7.76 4.25 6.76
CA PHE A 63 -6.65 4.87 6.03
C PHE A 63 -7.01 6.31 5.68
N SER A 64 -6.19 7.24 6.17
CA SER A 64 -6.36 8.68 5.95
C SER A 64 -5.54 9.18 4.76
N PRO A 65 -6.03 10.18 4.01
CA PRO A 65 -5.26 10.85 2.97
C PRO A 65 -3.92 11.45 3.46
N ALA A 66 -3.81 11.73 4.76
CA ALA A 66 -2.60 12.24 5.39
C ALA A 66 -1.47 11.19 5.54
N GLY A 67 -1.68 9.94 5.07
CA GLY A 67 -0.69 8.86 5.21
C GLY A 67 -0.66 8.26 6.63
N THR A 68 -1.75 8.40 7.38
CA THR A 68 -1.92 7.77 8.69
C THR A 68 -2.91 6.62 8.62
N PHE A 69 -2.65 5.58 9.39
CA PHE A 69 -3.59 4.46 9.56
C PHE A 69 -4.01 4.35 11.02
N GLU A 70 -5.21 3.84 11.22
CA GLU A 70 -5.75 3.52 12.53
C GLU A 70 -6.44 2.15 12.49
N VAL A 71 -6.22 1.34 13.52
CA VAL A 71 -6.84 0.04 13.67
C VAL A 71 -7.64 0.02 14.96
N ASN A 72 -8.94 -0.19 14.85
CA ASN A 72 -9.87 -0.28 15.96
C ASN A 72 -10.50 -1.68 15.97
N ALA A 73 -10.49 -2.37 17.10
CA ALA A 73 -11.13 -3.68 17.21
C ALA A 73 -11.90 -3.87 18.52
N ASN A 74 -12.82 -4.84 18.50
CA ASN A 74 -13.50 -5.40 19.65
C ASN A 74 -13.20 -6.91 19.71
N PRO A 75 -12.58 -7.48 20.76
CA PRO A 75 -12.12 -6.87 22.02
C PRO A 75 -11.17 -5.67 21.85
N PRO A 76 -11.13 -4.71 22.81
CA PRO A 76 -10.57 -3.38 22.61
C PRO A 76 -9.08 -3.44 22.24
N LEU A 77 -8.80 -3.03 21.02
CA LEU A 77 -7.48 -2.89 20.45
C LEU A 77 -7.48 -1.60 19.63
N HIS A 78 -6.54 -0.70 19.95
CA HIS A 78 -6.38 0.58 19.26
C HIS A 78 -4.91 0.72 18.87
N LEU A 79 -4.65 0.83 17.56
CA LEU A 79 -3.34 1.09 16.99
C LEU A 79 -3.42 2.29 16.06
N LYS A 80 -2.37 3.10 16.06
CA LYS A 80 -2.22 4.20 15.12
C LYS A 80 -0.80 4.25 14.61
N GLY A 81 -0.62 4.73 13.39
CA GLY A 81 0.72 5.03 12.89
C GLY A 81 0.67 5.64 11.50
N ASN A 82 1.80 5.57 10.82
CA ASN A 82 1.93 6.03 9.45
C ASN A 82 2.05 4.85 8.48
N TYR A 83 1.63 5.06 7.24
CA TYR A 83 1.75 4.06 6.19
C TYR A 83 2.28 4.67 4.90
N GLN A 84 3.05 3.88 4.16
CA GLN A 84 3.52 4.22 2.81
C GLN A 84 3.28 3.03 1.88
N VAL A 85 2.78 3.29 0.68
CA VAL A 85 2.69 2.27 -0.38
C VAL A 85 4.07 2.18 -1.03
N VAL A 86 4.73 1.02 -0.88
CA VAL A 86 6.11 0.80 -1.35
C VAL A 86 6.12 0.33 -2.81
N SER A 87 5.20 -0.57 -3.15
CA SER A 87 5.07 -1.08 -4.51
C SER A 87 3.64 -1.47 -4.81
N GLU A 88 3.27 -1.38 -6.08
CA GLU A 88 2.00 -1.84 -6.60
C GLU A 88 2.25 -2.79 -7.77
N LEU A 89 1.64 -3.97 -7.71
CA LEU A 89 1.65 -4.99 -8.74
C LEU A 89 0.22 -5.36 -9.07
N GLU A 90 -0.33 -4.75 -10.12
CA GLU A 90 -1.74 -4.91 -10.52
C GLU A 90 -2.70 -4.61 -9.36
N ASN A 91 -3.37 -5.63 -8.82
CA ASN A 91 -4.31 -5.52 -7.71
C ASN A 91 -3.65 -5.72 -6.34
N LEU A 92 -2.34 -5.99 -6.29
CA LEU A 92 -1.58 -6.18 -5.06
C LEU A 92 -0.81 -4.90 -4.69
N LEU A 93 -1.10 -4.37 -3.52
CA LEU A 93 -0.41 -3.26 -2.88
C LEU A 93 0.49 -3.80 -1.76
N VAL A 94 1.76 -3.43 -1.79
CA VAL A 94 2.66 -3.66 -0.65
C VAL A 94 2.74 -2.37 0.15
N VAL A 95 2.23 -2.41 1.37
CA VAL A 95 2.17 -1.27 2.28
C VAL A 95 3.14 -1.48 3.43
N GLU A 96 3.90 -0.45 3.74
CA GLU A 96 4.81 -0.40 4.87
C GLU A 96 4.22 0.47 5.96
N PHE A 97 4.07 -0.10 7.15
CA PHE A 97 3.62 0.59 8.35
C PHE A 97 4.81 0.96 9.21
N TYR A 98 4.86 2.21 9.66
CA TYR A 98 5.95 2.72 10.50
C TYR A 98 5.41 3.68 11.58
N ASN A 99 6.22 3.95 12.60
CA ASN A 99 5.85 4.75 13.77
C ASN A 99 4.54 4.27 14.41
N ILE A 100 4.47 2.97 14.74
CA ILE A 100 3.25 2.36 15.28
C ILE A 100 3.17 2.65 16.78
N GLU A 101 2.09 3.31 17.17
CA GLU A 101 1.70 3.62 18.54
C GLU A 101 0.62 2.63 19.01
N PHE A 102 0.82 2.07 20.20
CA PHE A 102 -0.10 1.13 20.82
C PHE A 102 -0.70 1.73 22.09
N THR A 103 -2.03 1.80 22.19
CA THR A 103 -2.67 2.44 23.36
C THR A 103 -2.47 1.66 24.66
N ARG A 104 -2.27 0.33 24.60
CA ARG A 104 -2.22 -0.54 25.79
C ARG A 104 -0.84 -0.81 26.37
N GLY A 105 0.18 -0.15 25.89
CA GLY A 105 1.54 -0.25 26.41
C GLY A 105 2.41 0.79 25.74
N ASN A 106 3.30 1.42 26.49
CA ASN A 106 4.22 2.48 26.02
C ASN A 106 5.28 1.94 25.03
N HIS A 107 4.91 1.01 24.17
CA HIS A 107 5.74 0.32 23.20
C HIS A 107 5.54 0.96 21.84
N PHE A 108 6.53 1.76 21.46
CA PHE A 108 6.66 2.27 20.10
C PHE A 108 7.35 1.22 19.24
N TYR A 109 6.63 0.64 18.29
CA TYR A 109 7.23 -0.24 17.30
C TYR A 109 7.87 0.62 16.21
N ARG A 110 9.21 0.71 16.26
CA ARG A 110 10.01 1.46 15.27
C ARG A 110 10.34 0.69 14.00
N HIS A 111 10.21 -0.64 14.03
CA HIS A 111 10.53 -1.46 12.86
C HIS A 111 9.36 -1.43 11.88
N PRO A 112 9.62 -1.10 10.61
CA PRO A 112 8.58 -1.10 9.60
C PRO A 112 8.03 -2.51 9.40
N GLN A 113 6.70 -2.61 9.28
CA GLN A 113 6.02 -3.85 8.95
C GLN A 113 5.48 -3.78 7.54
N HIS A 114 5.88 -4.72 6.69
CA HIS A 114 5.35 -4.84 5.33
C HIS A 114 4.11 -5.73 5.35
N LEU A 115 3.03 -5.21 4.78
CA LEU A 115 1.76 -5.90 4.66
C LEU A 115 1.35 -5.96 3.19
N GLN A 116 0.88 -7.13 2.79
CA GLN A 116 0.34 -7.34 1.45
C GLN A 116 -1.17 -7.12 1.48
N LEU A 117 -1.62 -6.17 0.67
CA LEU A 117 -3.02 -5.79 0.55
C LEU A 117 -3.47 -6.10 -0.88
N SER A 118 -4.48 -6.93 -1.06
CA SER A 118 -5.09 -7.14 -2.38
C SER A 118 -6.38 -6.32 -2.49
N VAL A 119 -6.52 -5.61 -3.60
CA VAL A 119 -7.66 -4.74 -3.89
C VAL A 119 -8.59 -5.43 -4.89
N ASP A 120 -9.84 -5.59 -4.50
CA ASP A 120 -10.91 -5.98 -5.42
C ASP A 120 -11.86 -4.79 -5.63
N LYS A 121 -11.67 -4.11 -6.77
CA LYS A 121 -12.49 -2.98 -7.19
C LYS A 121 -13.91 -3.37 -7.58
N ARG A 122 -14.13 -4.61 -8.07
CA ARG A 122 -15.45 -5.07 -8.53
C ARG A 122 -16.38 -5.25 -7.34
N ASP A 123 -15.88 -5.89 -6.29
CA ASP A 123 -16.67 -6.26 -5.13
C ASP A 123 -16.50 -5.29 -3.94
N ASN A 124 -15.77 -4.18 -4.15
CA ASN A 124 -15.41 -3.14 -3.19
C ASN A 124 -14.85 -3.72 -1.89
N GLN A 125 -13.83 -4.58 -2.05
CA GLN A 125 -13.22 -5.35 -0.98
C GLN A 125 -11.72 -5.15 -0.92
N LEU A 126 -11.19 -5.21 0.30
CA LEU A 126 -9.76 -5.18 0.58
C LEU A 126 -9.39 -6.46 1.30
N THR A 127 -8.41 -7.19 0.79
CA THR A 127 -7.89 -8.39 1.44
C THR A 127 -6.56 -8.05 2.10
N ILE A 128 -6.53 -8.15 3.43
CA ILE A 128 -5.36 -7.90 4.28
C ILE A 128 -4.95 -9.24 4.89
N ASP A 129 -3.72 -9.72 4.69
CA ASP A 129 -3.25 -11.02 5.21
C ASP A 129 -4.23 -12.18 4.96
N ASN A 130 -4.69 -12.30 3.71
CA ASN A 130 -5.65 -13.32 3.29
C ASN A 130 -7.03 -13.25 4.00
N ARG A 131 -7.36 -12.09 4.59
CA ARG A 131 -8.65 -11.81 5.23
C ARG A 131 -9.35 -10.68 4.50
N THR A 132 -10.60 -10.91 4.12
CA THR A 132 -11.38 -9.93 3.36
C THR A 132 -12.11 -8.95 4.29
N TYR A 133 -12.00 -7.67 3.96
CA TYR A 133 -12.63 -6.53 4.62
C TYR A 133 -13.53 -5.80 3.62
N ARG A 134 -14.65 -5.27 4.10
CA ARG A 134 -15.59 -4.50 3.29
C ARG A 134 -15.50 -3.03 3.67
N ARG A 135 -15.65 -2.14 2.70
CA ARG A 135 -15.68 -0.70 2.96
C ARG A 135 -16.90 -0.39 3.83
N LEU A 136 -16.70 0.34 4.92
CA LEU A 136 -17.78 0.91 5.70
C LEU A 136 -18.35 2.09 4.89
N THR A 137 -19.49 1.89 4.26
CA THR A 137 -20.23 3.00 3.65
C THR A 137 -20.72 3.91 4.77
N THR A 138 -20.52 5.23 4.63
CA THR A 138 -20.95 6.26 5.61
C THR A 138 -22.42 6.14 6.02
N ASP A 139 -23.25 5.45 5.24
CA ASP A 139 -24.67 5.19 5.50
C ASP A 139 -24.94 4.32 6.75
N ALA A 140 -23.96 3.58 7.26
CA ALA A 140 -24.15 2.73 8.45
C ALA A 140 -24.17 3.51 9.78
N ILE A 141 -23.66 4.75 9.80
CA ILE A 141 -23.67 5.60 11.01
C ILE A 141 -25.07 6.23 11.22
N ALA A 142 -25.86 6.38 10.16
CA ALA A 142 -27.20 6.98 10.23
C ALA A 142 -28.27 6.04 10.82
N GLN A 143 -28.10 4.72 10.78
CA GLN A 143 -29.12 3.77 11.27
C GLN A 143 -29.03 3.49 12.78
N THR A 144 -27.94 3.85 13.45
CA THR A 144 -27.80 3.62 14.90
C THR A 144 -28.16 4.87 15.73
N ALA A 145 -28.22 6.06 15.09
CA ALA A 145 -28.61 7.31 15.75
C ALA A 145 -30.12 7.61 15.68
N GLY A 146 -30.92 6.76 15.03
CA GLY A 146 -32.37 6.92 14.86
C GLY A 146 -33.24 6.03 15.74
N ASN A 147 -32.66 5.23 16.63
CA ASN A 147 -33.39 4.41 17.60
C ASN A 147 -32.96 4.79 19.03
N VAL A 148 -33.36 5.99 19.46
CA VAL A 148 -33.58 6.35 20.87
C VAL A 148 -34.92 7.07 20.95
#